data_AF-A0A3P6KXR6-F1
#
_entry.id   AF-A0A3P6KXR6-F1
#
_cell.length_a   1.000
_cell.length_b   1.000
_cell.length_c   1.000
_cell.angle_alpha   90.00
_cell.angle_beta   90.00
_cell.angle_gamma   90.00
#
_symmetry.space_group_name_H-M   'P 1'
#
loop_
_entity.id
_entity.type
_entity.pdbx_description
1 polymer ?
#
loop_
_entity_poly.entity_id
_entity_poly.type
_entity_poly.pdbx_seq_one_letter_code
_entity_poly.pdbx_strand_id
1 'polypeptide(L)'
;MNVNSSSNRGEAILAALKTQFPGAVLDEERQTPEQVTITVKINLLPDVVHYLYYQHDGWLPVLFGNDERTLNGHYAVYYALSMEGAEKCWIVVKALVDADSREFPSVTPRVPAAVWGEREIRDMYGLIPVGLPDQRRLVLPDDWPEDMHPLRKDAMDYRLRPEPTTDSETYAFINEGNSDARVIPVGPLHITSDEPGHFRLFVDGEQIVDADYRLFYVHRGMEKLAETRMGYNEVTFLSDRVCGICGFAHSVAYTNSVENALGIEVPQRAHTIRSILLEVERLHSHLLNLGLSCHFVGFDTGFMQFFRVREKSMTMAELLTGSRKTYGLNLIGGVRRDILKEQRLQTLKLVREMRADVSELVEMLLATPNMEQRTQDIGILDRQIARDYSPVEPLIRGSGFARDLRFDHPYADYGNIPKTLFTFTGGDVFSRVMVRVKETFDSLAMLEFALDNMPDTPLLTEGFSYKPHAFALGFVEAPRGEDVHWSMLGDNQKLFRWRCRAATYANWPVLRYMLRGNTVSDAPLIIGSLDPCYSCTDRVTLVDVRKRQSKTVPYKEIERYGIDRNRSPLK
;
A
#
# COMPACT_ATOMS: atom_id res chain seq x y z
N MET A 1 29.55 -1.51 0.71
CA MET A 1 30.64 -0.53 0.43
C MET A 1 30.72 0.48 1.58
N ASN A 2 31.78 1.29 1.70
CA ASN A 2 31.85 2.32 2.75
C ASN A 2 30.69 3.32 2.62
N VAL A 3 29.98 3.57 3.72
CA VAL A 3 28.96 4.63 3.84
C VAL A 3 29.68 5.99 3.90
N ASN A 4 30.07 6.50 2.74
CA ASN A 4 30.78 7.76 2.63
C ASN A 4 30.45 8.55 1.34
N SER A 5 29.17 8.55 0.97
CA SER A 5 28.59 9.58 0.10
C SER A 5 27.94 10.67 0.96
N SER A 6 28.78 11.49 1.61
CA SER A 6 28.37 12.58 2.50
C SER A 6 27.79 13.81 1.77
N SER A 7 27.19 13.58 0.60
CA SER A 7 26.53 14.59 -0.22
C SER A 7 25.02 14.46 -0.08
N ASN A 8 24.37 15.50 0.43
CA ASN A 8 22.92 15.65 0.36
C ASN A 8 22.43 15.45 -1.08
N ARG A 9 21.35 14.68 -1.27
CA ARG A 9 20.66 14.58 -2.56
C ARG A 9 19.46 15.53 -2.62
N GLY A 10 18.99 15.78 -3.84
CA GLY A 10 17.86 16.66 -4.14
C GLY A 10 18.24 18.13 -4.21
N GLU A 11 19.49 18.51 -3.93
CA GLU A 11 19.93 19.92 -3.92
C GLU A 11 19.75 20.59 -5.30
N ALA A 12 19.98 19.86 -6.39
CA ALA A 12 19.75 20.38 -7.74
C ALA A 12 18.25 20.61 -8.03
N ILE A 13 17.39 19.69 -7.58
CA ILE A 13 15.93 19.77 -7.71
C ILE A 13 15.39 20.94 -6.88
N LEU A 14 15.87 21.11 -5.64
CA LEU A 14 15.53 22.23 -4.76
C LEU A 14 16.00 23.58 -5.33
N ALA A 15 17.19 23.64 -5.93
CA ALA A 15 17.69 24.85 -6.58
C ALA A 15 16.84 25.23 -7.81
N ALA A 16 16.45 24.25 -8.64
CA ALA A 16 15.54 24.45 -9.76
C ALA A 16 14.16 24.94 -9.29
N LEU A 17 13.59 24.32 -8.26
CA LEU A 17 12.32 24.70 -7.64
C LEU A 17 12.36 26.13 -7.07
N LYS A 18 13.41 26.49 -6.32
CA LYS A 18 13.60 27.85 -5.77
C LYS A 18 13.79 28.91 -6.87
N THR A 19 14.32 28.51 -8.02
CA THR A 19 14.45 29.37 -9.22
C THR A 19 13.11 29.55 -9.93
N GLN A 20 12.35 28.47 -10.11
CA GLN A 20 11.04 28.48 -10.76
C GLN A 20 9.97 29.21 -9.93
N PHE A 21 10.02 29.07 -8.60
CA PHE A 21 9.08 29.70 -7.67
C PHE A 21 9.80 30.52 -6.58
N PRO A 22 10.32 31.72 -6.93
CA PRO A 22 11.07 32.56 -6.00
C PRO A 22 10.27 32.87 -4.72
N GLY A 23 10.82 32.46 -3.57
CA GLY A 23 10.20 32.66 -2.26
C GLY A 23 8.92 31.84 -2.03
N ALA A 24 8.72 30.72 -2.73
CA ALA A 24 7.65 29.76 -2.42
C ALA A 24 7.97 28.87 -1.22
N VAL A 25 9.24 28.45 -1.09
CA VAL A 25 9.75 27.73 0.08
C VAL A 25 9.94 28.72 1.23
N LEU A 26 9.32 28.41 2.37
CA LEU A 26 9.37 29.17 3.62
C LEU A 26 10.39 28.59 4.60
N ASP A 27 10.56 27.28 4.60
CA ASP A 27 11.46 26.53 5.48
C ASP A 27 11.92 25.22 4.82
N GLU A 28 13.08 24.71 5.21
CA GLU A 28 13.67 23.47 4.72
C GLU A 28 14.29 22.68 5.88
N GLU A 29 13.68 21.54 6.21
CA GLU A 29 14.15 20.63 7.24
C GLU A 29 14.65 19.33 6.60
N ARG A 30 15.88 18.92 6.88
CA ARG A 30 16.49 17.70 6.33
C ARG A 30 16.49 16.59 7.36
N GLN A 31 15.85 15.47 7.03
CA GLN A 31 15.70 14.31 7.92
C GLN A 31 16.85 13.31 7.72
N THR A 32 17.23 13.05 6.48
CA THR A 32 18.35 12.17 6.11
C THR A 32 19.12 12.77 4.91
N PRO A 33 20.31 12.25 4.53
CA PRO A 33 21.00 12.70 3.31
C PRO A 33 20.16 12.58 2.03
N GLU A 34 19.18 11.67 2.02
CA GLU A 34 18.30 11.39 0.88
C GLU A 34 16.84 11.88 1.10
N GLN A 35 16.50 12.49 2.25
CA GLN A 35 15.16 13.01 2.54
C GLN A 35 15.19 14.46 3.03
N VAL A 36 14.44 15.31 2.34
CA VAL A 36 14.20 16.72 2.71
C VAL A 36 12.71 17.04 2.73
N THR A 37 12.29 17.84 3.71
CA THR A 37 10.94 18.38 3.83
C THR A 37 11.00 19.89 3.62
N ILE A 38 10.29 20.38 2.61
CA ILE A 38 10.15 21.82 2.33
C ILE A 38 8.77 22.31 2.75
N THR A 39 8.72 23.31 3.62
CA THR A 39 7.47 24.02 3.92
C THR A 39 7.24 25.08 2.86
N VAL A 40 6.09 25.07 2.20
CA VAL A 40 5.76 26.01 1.12
C VAL A 40 4.58 26.92 1.48
N LYS A 41 4.48 28.06 0.81
CA LYS A 41 3.29 28.91 0.83
C LYS A 41 2.08 28.13 0.34
N ILE A 42 1.03 28.07 1.16
CA ILE A 42 -0.20 27.30 0.90
C ILE A 42 -0.82 27.59 -0.48
N ASN A 43 -0.79 28.84 -0.94
CA ASN A 43 -1.35 29.23 -2.24
C ASN A 43 -0.54 28.76 -3.46
N LEU A 44 0.70 28.27 -3.26
CA LEU A 44 1.57 27.72 -4.31
C LEU A 44 1.71 26.19 -4.20
N LEU A 45 1.04 25.56 -3.23
CA LEU A 45 1.10 24.11 -3.02
C LEU A 45 0.77 23.30 -4.29
N PRO A 46 -0.30 23.60 -5.07
CA PRO A 46 -0.60 22.84 -6.29
C PRO A 46 0.43 23.04 -7.40
N ASP A 47 0.98 24.26 -7.54
CA ASP A 47 2.01 24.57 -8.53
C ASP A 47 3.33 23.83 -8.22
N VAL A 48 3.75 23.83 -6.95
CA VAL A 48 4.99 23.17 -6.50
C VAL A 48 4.89 21.65 -6.62
N VAL A 49 3.79 21.05 -6.16
CA VAL A 49 3.63 19.58 -6.26
C VAL A 49 3.52 19.15 -7.72
N HIS A 50 2.75 19.85 -8.56
CA HIS A 50 2.69 19.58 -9.99
C HIS A 50 4.06 19.69 -10.69
N TYR A 51 4.87 20.69 -10.32
CA TYR A 51 6.21 20.88 -10.86
C TYR A 51 7.17 19.73 -10.48
N LEU A 52 7.22 19.35 -9.21
CA LEU A 52 8.03 18.22 -8.76
C LEU A 52 7.55 16.91 -9.41
N TYR A 53 6.24 16.71 -9.49
CA TYR A 53 5.64 15.52 -10.09
C TYR A 53 6.01 15.42 -11.58
N TYR A 54 5.53 16.34 -12.43
CA TYR A 54 5.65 16.19 -13.88
C TYR A 54 6.98 16.69 -14.49
N GLN A 55 7.71 17.62 -13.85
CA GLN A 55 8.90 18.23 -14.44
C GLN A 55 10.23 17.73 -13.85
N HIS A 56 10.18 16.92 -12.78
CA HIS A 56 11.35 16.32 -12.14
C HIS A 56 11.21 14.80 -11.92
N ASP A 57 10.31 14.15 -12.65
CA ASP A 57 10.02 12.71 -12.53
C ASP A 57 9.70 12.27 -11.09
N GLY A 58 8.89 13.07 -10.40
CA GLY A 58 8.35 12.74 -9.09
C GLY A 58 7.17 11.78 -9.19
N TRP A 59 7.21 10.69 -8.43
CA TRP A 59 6.06 9.85 -8.08
C TRP A 59 5.42 10.41 -6.80
N LEU A 60 4.10 10.24 -6.59
CA LEU A 60 3.41 10.63 -5.34
C LEU A 60 3.01 9.39 -4.53
N PRO A 61 3.96 8.75 -3.83
CA PRO A 61 3.71 7.57 -3.01
C PRO A 61 2.72 7.84 -1.87
N VAL A 62 2.86 8.93 -1.11
CA VAL A 62 1.99 9.13 0.07
C VAL A 62 1.69 10.58 0.35
N LEU A 63 0.41 10.82 0.67
CA LEU A 63 -0.07 12.05 1.25
C LEU A 63 -0.86 11.77 2.54
N PHE A 64 -0.75 12.69 3.50
CA PHE A 64 -1.42 12.65 4.78
C PHE A 64 -1.53 14.04 5.41
N GLY A 65 -2.49 14.19 6.31
CA GLY A 65 -2.60 15.32 7.22
C GLY A 65 -1.89 15.04 8.54
N ASN A 66 -1.56 16.11 9.26
CA ASN A 66 -1.14 16.09 10.65
C ASN A 66 -1.83 17.23 11.40
N ASP A 67 -2.16 16.99 12.66
CA ASP A 67 -2.74 18.01 13.55
C ASP A 67 -1.64 18.55 14.45
N GLU A 68 -1.06 19.67 14.03
CA GLU A 68 0.08 20.35 14.65
C GLU A 68 -0.34 21.58 15.45
N ARG A 69 -1.66 21.74 15.74
CA ARG A 69 -2.19 22.91 16.44
C ARG A 69 -1.51 23.13 17.80
N THR A 70 -1.13 22.04 18.47
CA THR A 70 -0.39 22.07 19.74
C THR A 70 1.09 22.43 19.61
N LEU A 71 1.65 22.40 18.39
CA LEU A 71 3.07 22.70 18.10
C LEU A 71 3.25 24.11 17.52
N ASN A 72 2.39 24.50 16.58
CA ASN A 72 2.54 25.73 15.79
C ASN A 72 1.20 26.44 15.48
N GLY A 73 0.08 26.00 16.08
CA GLY A 73 -1.24 26.59 15.87
C GLY A 73 -1.96 26.19 14.58
N HIS A 74 -1.35 25.40 13.70
CA HIS A 74 -1.89 25.04 12.38
C HIS A 74 -2.13 23.53 12.25
N TYR A 75 -2.95 23.14 11.28
CA TYR A 75 -2.84 21.80 10.70
C TYR A 75 -1.69 21.80 9.68
N ALA A 76 -1.21 20.62 9.30
CA ALA A 76 -0.25 20.47 8.22
C ALA A 76 -0.71 19.40 7.23
N VAL A 77 -0.48 19.64 5.94
CA VAL A 77 -0.66 18.64 4.87
C VAL A 77 0.70 18.33 4.25
N TYR A 78 0.94 17.05 4.00
CA TYR A 78 2.23 16.51 3.55
C TYR A 78 2.04 15.73 2.25
N TYR A 79 2.83 16.07 1.23
CA TYR A 79 2.92 15.37 -0.06
C TYR A 79 4.35 14.83 -0.16
N ALA A 80 4.56 13.55 0.13
CA ALA A 80 5.87 12.93 -0.01
C ALA A 80 6.05 12.44 -1.44
N LEU A 81 6.99 13.03 -2.17
CA LEU A 81 7.36 12.58 -3.52
C LEU A 81 8.64 11.74 -3.47
N SER A 82 8.60 10.63 -4.20
CA SER A 82 9.79 9.86 -4.58
C SER A 82 10.32 10.45 -5.88
N MET A 83 11.52 11.03 -5.86
CA MET A 83 12.15 11.57 -7.06
C MET A 83 12.94 10.45 -7.74
N GLU A 84 12.61 10.15 -9.00
CA GLU A 84 13.11 8.95 -9.71
C GLU A 84 13.96 9.28 -10.95
N GLY A 85 14.16 10.56 -11.23
CA GLY A 85 15.06 11.06 -12.27
C GLY A 85 16.56 10.93 -11.90
N ALA A 86 17.36 11.91 -12.31
CA ALA A 86 18.83 11.85 -12.15
C ALA A 86 19.30 11.84 -10.68
N GLU A 87 18.59 12.52 -9.77
CA GLU A 87 18.86 12.49 -8.33
C GLU A 87 17.75 11.74 -7.59
N LYS A 88 18.04 10.50 -7.19
CA LYS A 88 17.10 9.68 -6.40
C LYS A 88 17.09 10.11 -4.94
N CYS A 89 15.97 10.70 -4.52
CA CYS A 89 15.75 11.24 -3.18
C CYS A 89 14.26 11.40 -2.88
N TRP A 90 13.94 11.72 -1.63
CA TRP A 90 12.60 12.03 -1.15
C TRP A 90 12.46 13.54 -0.92
N ILE A 91 11.50 14.16 -1.60
CA ILE A 91 11.11 15.56 -1.37
C ILE A 91 9.69 15.57 -0.82
N VAL A 92 9.55 16.01 0.44
CA VAL A 92 8.25 16.13 1.09
C VAL A 92 7.80 17.58 1.07
N VAL A 93 6.71 17.88 0.36
CA VAL A 93 6.10 19.21 0.37
C VAL A 93 5.14 19.30 1.54
N LYS A 94 5.45 20.17 2.50
CA LYS A 94 4.60 20.53 3.64
C LYS A 94 3.90 21.86 3.37
N ALA A 95 2.61 21.96 3.67
CA ALA A 95 1.92 23.24 3.78
C ALA A 95 1.17 23.33 5.11
N LEU A 96 1.26 24.49 5.76
CA LEU A 96 0.50 24.80 6.97
C LEU A 96 -0.90 25.28 6.57
N VAL A 97 -1.92 24.66 7.15
CA VAL A 97 -3.34 24.94 6.93
C VAL A 97 -3.88 25.59 8.20
N ASP A 98 -4.50 26.76 8.04
CA ASP A 98 -5.08 27.53 9.14
C ASP A 98 -6.14 26.72 9.90
N ALA A 99 -6.15 26.85 11.23
CA ALA A 99 -6.95 26.01 12.10
C ALA A 99 -8.45 26.38 12.13
N ASP A 100 -8.77 27.63 11.82
CA ASP A 100 -10.15 28.14 11.85
C ASP A 100 -10.86 27.88 10.50
N SER A 101 -10.27 28.36 9.40
CA SER A 101 -10.78 28.15 8.04
C SER A 101 -10.69 26.70 7.59
N ARG A 102 -9.58 26.00 7.93
CA ARG A 102 -9.29 24.61 7.55
C ARG A 102 -9.21 24.37 6.04
N GLU A 103 -9.17 25.43 5.24
CA GLU A 103 -9.14 25.39 3.78
C GLU A 103 -7.72 25.35 3.22
N PHE A 104 -7.50 24.52 2.20
CA PHE A 104 -6.27 24.52 1.41
C PHE A 104 -6.59 24.26 -0.07
N PRO A 105 -5.82 24.81 -1.02
CA PRO A 105 -6.07 24.56 -2.44
C PRO A 105 -5.73 23.11 -2.78
N SER A 106 -6.70 22.40 -3.37
CA SER A 106 -6.55 21.02 -3.82
C SER A 106 -5.50 20.91 -4.92
N VAL A 107 -4.62 19.93 -4.80
CA VAL A 107 -3.63 19.55 -5.80
C VAL A 107 -4.22 18.57 -6.82
N THR A 108 -5.26 17.82 -6.43
CA THR A 108 -5.94 16.82 -7.27
C THR A 108 -6.29 17.28 -8.70
N PRO A 109 -6.81 18.50 -8.96
CA PRO A 109 -7.08 18.98 -10.32
C PRO A 109 -5.86 19.07 -11.24
N ARG A 110 -4.65 19.04 -10.68
CA ARG A 110 -3.38 19.09 -11.41
C ARG A 110 -2.59 17.78 -11.34
N VAL A 111 -2.70 17.04 -10.24
CA VAL A 111 -2.02 15.76 -10.01
C VAL A 111 -3.06 14.75 -9.50
N PRO A 112 -3.69 13.95 -10.39
CA PRO A 112 -4.80 13.06 -10.01
C PRO A 112 -4.46 12.07 -8.88
N ALA A 113 -3.21 11.65 -8.75
CA ALA A 113 -2.70 10.83 -7.65
C ALA A 113 -3.06 11.35 -6.24
N ALA A 114 -3.25 12.66 -6.06
CA ALA A 114 -3.61 13.24 -4.76
C ALA A 114 -5.04 12.93 -4.29
N VAL A 115 -5.95 12.50 -5.19
CA VAL A 115 -7.40 12.41 -4.95
C VAL A 115 -7.80 11.63 -3.72
N TRP A 116 -7.19 10.47 -3.50
CA TRP A 116 -7.52 9.60 -2.36
C TRP A 116 -7.01 10.17 -1.04
N GLY A 117 -5.77 10.64 -1.02
CA GLY A 117 -5.21 11.21 0.20
C GLY A 117 -5.91 12.51 0.61
N GLU A 118 -6.30 13.37 -0.34
CA GLU A 118 -7.04 14.60 -0.03
C GLU A 118 -8.46 14.30 0.51
N ARG A 119 -9.12 13.26 0.00
CA ARG A 119 -10.38 12.74 0.58
C ARG A 119 -10.17 12.16 1.98
N GLU A 120 -9.09 11.40 2.23
CA GLU A 120 -8.77 10.90 3.57
C GLU A 120 -8.42 12.05 4.54
N ILE A 121 -7.74 13.11 4.09
CA ILE A 121 -7.50 14.30 4.89
C ILE A 121 -8.82 14.98 5.27
N ARG A 122 -9.75 15.12 4.32
CA ARG A 122 -11.09 15.65 4.57
C ARG A 122 -11.85 14.82 5.61
N ASP A 123 -11.90 13.51 5.45
CA ASP A 123 -12.58 12.61 6.39
C ASP A 123 -11.94 12.67 7.79
N MET A 124 -10.63 12.41 7.87
CA MET A 124 -9.95 12.11 9.13
C MET A 124 -9.55 13.34 9.94
N TYR A 125 -9.49 14.52 9.31
CA TYR A 125 -9.17 15.81 9.94
C TYR A 125 -10.21 16.91 9.73
N GLY A 126 -11.16 16.78 8.80
CA GLY A 126 -12.13 17.83 8.50
C GLY A 126 -11.50 19.09 7.91
N LEU A 127 -10.42 18.92 7.13
CA LEU A 127 -9.85 19.97 6.29
C LEU A 127 -10.54 19.98 4.93
N ILE A 128 -10.54 21.14 4.28
CA ILE A 128 -11.33 21.40 3.09
C ILE A 128 -10.38 21.64 1.90
N PRO A 129 -10.08 20.60 1.09
CA PRO A 129 -9.36 20.75 -0.17
C PRO A 129 -10.25 21.49 -1.19
N VAL A 130 -10.03 22.78 -1.34
CA VAL A 130 -10.79 23.66 -2.24
C VAL A 130 -10.46 23.32 -3.69
N GLY A 131 -11.48 22.92 -4.44
CA GLY A 131 -11.34 22.46 -5.84
C GLY A 131 -11.23 20.94 -6.00
N LEU A 132 -11.32 20.14 -4.93
CA LEU A 132 -11.32 18.68 -5.02
C LEU A 132 -12.47 18.17 -5.91
N PRO A 133 -12.21 17.39 -6.98
CA PRO A 133 -13.25 16.94 -7.91
C PRO A 133 -14.25 15.94 -7.31
N ASP A 134 -13.77 14.93 -6.57
CA ASP A 134 -14.63 13.96 -5.86
C ASP A 134 -14.61 14.27 -4.36
N GLN A 135 -15.69 14.87 -3.87
CA GLN A 135 -15.84 15.28 -2.47
C GLN A 135 -16.55 14.24 -1.59
N ARG A 136 -16.87 13.05 -2.14
CA ARG A 136 -17.47 11.96 -1.35
C ARG A 136 -16.48 11.50 -0.28
N ARG A 137 -16.99 11.06 0.86
CA ARG A 137 -16.16 10.40 1.88
C ARG A 137 -15.46 9.18 1.27
N LEU A 138 -14.27 8.88 1.78
CA LEU A 138 -13.46 7.75 1.34
C LEU A 138 -13.43 6.67 2.42
N VAL A 139 -13.05 7.07 3.62
CA VAL A 139 -12.71 6.19 4.74
C VAL A 139 -13.84 6.10 5.76
N LEU A 140 -14.46 7.22 6.10
CA LEU A 140 -15.53 7.25 7.10
C LEU A 140 -16.88 6.91 6.47
N PRO A 141 -17.78 6.16 7.15
CA PRO A 141 -19.15 5.94 6.70
C PRO A 141 -19.86 7.23 6.33
N ASP A 142 -20.77 7.20 5.36
CA ASP A 142 -21.38 8.43 4.83
C ASP A 142 -22.35 9.11 5.81
N ASP A 143 -22.81 8.38 6.83
CA ASP A 143 -23.63 8.85 7.95
C ASP A 143 -22.83 9.08 9.26
N TRP A 144 -21.51 8.96 9.22
CA TRP A 144 -20.64 9.36 10.33
C TRP A 144 -20.83 10.85 10.68
N PRO A 145 -20.79 11.27 11.97
CA PRO A 145 -21.06 12.66 12.34
C PRO A 145 -20.07 13.65 11.72
N GLU A 146 -20.59 14.70 11.07
CA GLU A 146 -19.77 15.67 10.31
C GLU A 146 -18.67 16.35 11.14
N ASP A 147 -18.92 16.66 12.41
CA ASP A 147 -17.95 17.33 13.29
C ASP A 147 -16.94 16.36 13.96
N MET A 148 -17.00 15.06 13.68
CA MET A 148 -16.17 14.04 14.34
C MET A 148 -15.04 13.52 13.43
N HIS A 149 -13.81 13.95 13.68
CA HIS A 149 -12.65 13.63 12.83
C HIS A 149 -11.58 12.84 13.61
N PRO A 150 -11.45 11.51 13.44
CA PRO A 150 -10.72 10.67 14.40
C PRO A 150 -9.23 10.97 14.59
N LEU A 151 -8.54 11.57 13.61
CA LEU A 151 -7.09 11.85 13.69
C LEU A 151 -6.74 13.23 14.25
N ARG A 152 -7.72 14.09 14.56
CA ARG A 152 -7.44 15.31 15.35
C ARG A 152 -6.98 14.95 16.78
N LYS A 153 -6.18 15.80 17.42
CA LYS A 153 -5.65 15.60 18.78
C LYS A 153 -6.72 15.79 19.86
N ASP A 154 -7.69 16.67 19.62
CA ASP A 154 -8.89 16.87 20.46
C ASP A 154 -9.98 15.82 20.24
N ALA A 155 -9.89 14.99 19.19
CA ALA A 155 -10.86 13.95 18.91
C ALA A 155 -10.64 12.66 19.73
N MET A 156 -11.77 12.06 20.11
CA MET A 156 -11.93 10.77 20.80
C MET A 156 -11.36 10.69 22.22
N ASP A 157 -12.18 11.11 23.18
CA ASP A 157 -12.35 10.31 24.39
C ASP A 157 -12.90 8.93 23.99
N TYR A 158 -12.22 7.85 24.36
CA TYR A 158 -12.59 6.46 24.04
C TYR A 158 -13.93 6.01 24.64
N ARG A 159 -14.50 6.80 25.55
CA ARG A 159 -15.87 6.64 26.08
C ARG A 159 -16.93 7.12 25.09
N LEU A 160 -16.58 8.05 24.21
CA LEU A 160 -17.45 8.56 23.16
C LEU A 160 -17.34 7.66 21.93
N ARG A 161 -18.46 7.02 21.59
CA ARG A 161 -18.67 6.32 20.33
C ARG A 161 -19.82 7.02 19.62
N PRO A 162 -19.71 7.34 18.32
CA PRO A 162 -20.87 7.82 17.58
C PRO A 162 -21.95 6.73 17.56
N GLU A 163 -23.20 7.13 17.35
CA GLU A 163 -24.29 6.18 17.14
C GLU A 163 -23.99 5.29 15.91
N PRO A 164 -24.47 4.04 15.87
CA PRO A 164 -24.23 3.14 14.75
C PRO A 164 -24.77 3.69 13.43
N THR A 165 -24.12 3.32 12.34
CA THR A 165 -24.55 3.62 10.98
C THR A 165 -25.91 3.00 10.69
N THR A 166 -26.69 3.66 9.85
CA THR A 166 -28.00 3.23 9.36
C THR A 166 -27.89 2.05 8.39
N ASP A 167 -28.94 1.22 8.32
CA ASP A 167 -29.05 0.13 7.32
C ASP A 167 -29.31 0.66 5.89
N SER A 168 -29.49 1.97 5.71
CA SER A 168 -29.74 2.61 4.41
C SER A 168 -28.43 2.94 3.69
N GLU A 169 -28.27 2.41 2.48
CA GLU A 169 -27.15 2.74 1.60
C GLU A 169 -27.25 4.20 1.13
N THR A 170 -26.36 5.05 1.64
CA THR A 170 -26.28 6.49 1.33
C THR A 170 -25.15 6.86 0.36
N TYR A 171 -24.22 5.93 0.06
CA TYR A 171 -23.15 6.17 -0.90
C TYR A 171 -23.67 6.33 -2.32
N ALA A 172 -23.45 7.51 -2.91
CA ALA A 172 -23.76 7.76 -4.31
C ALA A 172 -22.66 7.19 -5.21
N PHE A 173 -22.97 6.09 -5.91
CA PHE A 173 -22.12 5.54 -6.96
C PHE A 173 -22.32 6.32 -8.27
N ILE A 174 -21.23 6.75 -8.89
CA ILE A 174 -21.23 7.66 -10.05
C ILE A 174 -20.78 6.88 -11.30
N ASN A 175 -21.60 6.91 -12.34
CA ASN A 175 -21.25 6.43 -13.68
C ASN A 175 -20.71 7.60 -14.51
N GLU A 176 -19.46 7.53 -14.97
CA GLU A 176 -18.90 8.47 -15.95
C GLU A 176 -19.07 7.98 -17.40
N GLY A 177 -19.62 6.77 -17.60
CA GLY A 177 -19.93 6.23 -18.92
C GLY A 177 -21.11 6.95 -19.58
N ASN A 178 -20.98 7.27 -20.86
CA ASN A 178 -21.97 8.02 -21.67
C ASN A 178 -23.21 7.19 -22.11
N SER A 179 -23.64 6.18 -21.34
CA SER A 179 -24.73 5.27 -21.74
C SER A 179 -25.73 4.98 -20.62
N ASP A 180 -26.96 4.60 -21.02
CA ASP A 180 -28.02 4.05 -20.15
C ASP A 180 -27.62 2.64 -19.65
N ALA A 181 -26.61 2.60 -18.78
CA ALA A 181 -25.99 1.39 -18.29
C ALA A 181 -26.87 0.64 -17.27
N ARG A 182 -26.80 -0.69 -17.30
CA ARG A 182 -27.31 -1.53 -16.20
C ARG A 182 -26.28 -1.59 -15.08
N VAL A 183 -26.74 -1.77 -13.85
CA VAL A 183 -25.87 -1.86 -12.68
C VAL A 183 -25.78 -3.31 -12.21
N ILE A 184 -24.56 -3.83 -12.08
CA ILE A 184 -24.27 -5.11 -11.45
C ILE A 184 -23.50 -4.84 -10.15
N PRO A 185 -24.10 -5.07 -8.97
CA PRO A 185 -23.39 -5.01 -7.70
C PRO A 185 -22.54 -6.28 -7.51
N VAL A 186 -21.30 -6.10 -7.07
CA VAL A 186 -20.35 -7.16 -6.72
C VAL A 186 -19.80 -6.85 -5.34
N GLY A 187 -20.17 -7.65 -4.34
CA GLY A 187 -19.84 -7.42 -2.92
C GLY A 187 -21.00 -6.79 -2.12
N PRO A 188 -20.76 -6.34 -0.87
CA PRO A 188 -19.51 -6.40 -0.13
C PRO A 188 -19.08 -7.81 0.28
N LEU A 189 -19.93 -8.83 0.13
CA LEU A 189 -19.54 -10.24 0.21
C LEU A 189 -19.83 -10.90 -1.14
N HIS A 190 -18.80 -11.35 -1.86
CA HIS A 190 -18.95 -11.98 -3.17
C HIS A 190 -18.14 -13.27 -3.26
N ILE A 191 -18.62 -14.28 -3.99
CA ILE A 191 -17.97 -15.60 -4.06
C ILE A 191 -16.57 -15.57 -4.72
N THR A 192 -16.22 -14.47 -5.38
CA THR A 192 -14.91 -14.20 -5.99
C THR A 192 -14.11 -13.10 -5.28
N SER A 193 -14.52 -12.68 -4.07
CA SER A 193 -13.82 -11.67 -3.27
C SER A 193 -13.76 -12.10 -1.81
N ASP A 194 -12.59 -12.59 -1.38
CA ASP A 194 -12.35 -13.16 -0.04
C ASP A 194 -12.41 -12.11 1.09
N GLU A 195 -12.29 -10.83 0.76
CA GLU A 195 -12.35 -9.69 1.68
C GLU A 195 -13.34 -8.62 1.16
N PRO A 196 -13.89 -7.75 2.02
CA PRO A 196 -15.11 -7.02 1.68
C PRO A 196 -14.88 -5.65 1.01
N GLY A 197 -15.02 -5.63 -0.32
CA GLY A 197 -15.22 -4.41 -1.11
C GLY A 197 -16.55 -4.44 -1.86
N HIS A 198 -17.22 -3.30 -1.96
CA HIS A 198 -18.48 -3.18 -2.70
C HIS A 198 -18.25 -2.44 -4.01
N PHE A 199 -18.19 -3.20 -5.10
CA PHE A 199 -18.05 -2.69 -6.45
C PHE A 199 -19.43 -2.58 -7.11
N ARG A 200 -19.65 -1.51 -7.87
CA ARG A 200 -20.73 -1.43 -8.85
C ARG A 200 -20.14 -1.33 -10.24
N LEU A 201 -20.42 -2.34 -11.06
CA LEU A 201 -20.08 -2.35 -12.47
C LEU A 201 -21.26 -1.76 -13.25
N PHE A 202 -21.00 -0.73 -14.03
CA PHE A 202 -21.93 -0.18 -15.00
C PHE A 202 -21.69 -0.89 -16.33
N VAL A 203 -22.71 -1.52 -16.90
CA VAL A 203 -22.57 -2.40 -18.06
C VAL A 203 -23.55 -2.09 -19.19
N ASP A 204 -23.10 -2.27 -20.42
CA ASP A 204 -23.94 -2.41 -21.60
C ASP A 204 -23.80 -3.85 -22.12
N GLY A 205 -24.91 -4.60 -22.11
CA GLY A 205 -24.89 -6.05 -22.28
C GLY A 205 -24.01 -6.75 -21.24
N GLU A 206 -22.87 -7.28 -21.69
CA GLU A 206 -21.84 -7.92 -20.85
C GLU A 206 -20.54 -7.09 -20.74
N GLN A 207 -20.45 -5.95 -21.44
CA GLN A 207 -19.28 -5.07 -21.46
C GLN A 207 -19.37 -4.01 -20.34
N ILE A 208 -18.29 -3.85 -19.58
CA ILE A 208 -18.17 -2.84 -18.53
C ILE A 208 -17.90 -1.48 -19.17
N VAL A 209 -18.84 -0.55 -19.04
CA VAL A 209 -18.69 0.84 -19.52
C VAL A 209 -18.05 1.75 -18.48
N ASP A 210 -18.26 1.47 -17.19
CA ASP A 210 -17.56 2.11 -16.06
C ASP A 210 -17.63 1.24 -14.80
N ALA A 211 -16.81 1.56 -13.80
CA ALA A 211 -16.89 0.99 -12.47
C ALA A 211 -16.64 2.06 -11.39
N ASP A 212 -17.39 1.96 -10.30
CA ASP A 212 -17.20 2.73 -9.08
C ASP A 212 -17.34 1.80 -7.87
N TYR A 213 -16.69 2.12 -6.76
CA TYR A 213 -16.54 1.17 -5.66
C TYR A 213 -16.45 1.88 -4.30
N ARG A 214 -17.07 1.25 -3.31
CA ARG A 214 -16.96 1.60 -1.91
C ARG A 214 -16.08 0.57 -1.20
N LEU A 215 -15.12 1.09 -0.44
CA LEU A 215 -14.16 0.33 0.34
C LEU A 215 -14.22 0.82 1.79
N PHE A 216 -13.20 0.54 2.59
CA PHE A 216 -13.07 0.97 4.00
C PHE A 216 -14.21 0.51 4.94
N TYR A 217 -15.04 -0.48 4.54
CA TYR A 217 -15.93 -1.24 5.45
C TYR A 217 -15.19 -1.80 6.65
N VAL A 218 -13.94 -2.09 6.38
CA VAL A 218 -12.92 -2.47 7.30
C VAL A 218 -12.34 -1.04 7.67
N HIS A 219 -12.43 -0.52 8.91
CA HIS A 219 -11.43 0.42 9.52
C HIS A 219 -11.18 0.29 11.05
N ARG A 220 -9.92 0.13 11.49
CA ARG A 220 -9.47 -0.23 12.88
C ARG A 220 -9.05 0.97 13.74
N GLY A 221 -8.79 2.13 13.14
CA GLY A 221 -8.11 3.24 13.83
C GLY A 221 -6.67 2.92 14.29
N MET A 222 -5.91 2.05 13.60
CA MET A 222 -4.55 1.65 14.01
C MET A 222 -3.60 2.84 14.22
N GLU A 223 -3.68 3.86 13.36
CA GLU A 223 -2.87 5.08 13.49
C GLU A 223 -3.18 5.84 14.80
N LYS A 224 -4.47 6.02 15.13
CA LYS A 224 -4.92 6.65 16.39
C LYS A 224 -4.60 5.80 17.62
N LEU A 225 -4.63 4.47 17.50
CA LEU A 225 -4.24 3.53 18.55
C LEU A 225 -2.75 3.67 18.89
N ALA A 226 -1.90 3.79 17.86
CA ALA A 226 -0.47 4.00 18.01
C ALA A 226 -0.16 5.33 18.74
N GLU A 227 -0.80 6.43 18.34
CA GLU A 227 -0.64 7.75 18.97
C GLU A 227 -1.09 7.77 20.45
N THR A 228 -2.20 7.10 20.77
CA THR A 228 -2.85 7.28 22.08
C THR A 228 -2.47 6.24 23.13
N ARG A 229 -2.23 4.99 22.74
CA ARG A 229 -2.15 3.85 23.68
C ARG A 229 -0.87 3.04 23.65
N MET A 230 -0.02 3.21 22.63
CA MET A 230 1.18 2.38 22.46
C MET A 230 2.46 3.20 22.56
N GLY A 231 3.51 2.59 23.12
CA GLY A 231 4.87 3.10 23.06
C GLY A 231 5.57 2.75 21.74
N TYR A 232 6.68 3.42 21.44
CA TYR A 232 7.44 3.24 20.18
C TYR A 232 7.69 1.78 19.79
N ASN A 233 8.11 0.93 20.74
CA ASN A 233 8.38 -0.48 20.50
C ASN A 233 7.10 -1.32 20.30
N GLU A 234 5.99 -0.94 20.92
CA GLU A 234 4.71 -1.66 20.80
C GLU A 234 4.10 -1.47 19.40
N VAL A 235 4.30 -0.28 18.81
CA VAL A 235 3.85 0.03 17.44
C VAL A 235 4.59 -0.82 16.38
N THR A 236 5.82 -1.29 16.65
CA THR A 236 6.49 -2.29 15.79
C THR A 236 5.68 -3.59 15.70
N PHE A 237 5.11 -4.06 16.82
CA PHE A 237 4.24 -5.24 16.81
C PHE A 237 2.82 -4.94 16.30
N LEU A 238 2.37 -3.68 16.32
CA LEU A 238 1.10 -3.28 15.69
C LEU A 238 1.22 -3.24 14.16
N SER A 239 2.32 -2.69 13.63
CA SER A 239 2.58 -2.60 12.19
C SER A 239 2.68 -3.99 11.54
N ASP A 240 3.27 -4.97 12.23
CA ASP A 240 3.29 -6.40 11.89
C ASP A 240 1.89 -7.05 11.71
N ARG A 241 0.81 -6.32 12.05
CA ARG A 241 -0.60 -6.73 11.94
C ARG A 241 -1.41 -5.86 10.99
N VAL A 242 -0.80 -4.93 10.25
CA VAL A 242 -1.48 -4.16 9.21
C VAL A 242 -1.91 -5.12 8.09
N CYS A 243 -0.95 -5.86 7.54
CA CYS A 243 -1.19 -6.91 6.56
C CYS A 243 -1.24 -8.30 7.20
N GLY A 244 -2.08 -9.18 6.67
CA GLY A 244 -2.06 -10.61 6.97
C GLY A 244 -1.07 -11.43 6.15
N ILE A 245 -0.26 -10.84 5.25
CA ILE A 245 0.59 -11.53 4.27
C ILE A 245 2.01 -10.92 4.24
N CYS A 246 2.12 -9.59 4.08
CA CYS A 246 3.37 -8.83 4.15
C CYS A 246 3.42 -7.96 5.41
N GLY A 247 3.27 -8.59 6.59
CA GLY A 247 3.23 -7.87 7.87
C GLY A 247 4.61 -7.34 8.26
N PHE A 248 5.66 -8.11 7.98
CA PHE A 248 7.04 -7.74 8.27
C PHE A 248 7.51 -6.58 7.39
N ALA A 249 7.00 -6.44 6.16
CA ALA A 249 7.19 -5.24 5.35
C ALA A 249 6.75 -3.95 6.08
N HIS A 250 5.54 -3.95 6.66
CA HIS A 250 5.05 -2.82 7.46
C HIS A 250 5.87 -2.56 8.72
N SER A 251 6.36 -3.59 9.41
CA SER A 251 7.17 -3.37 10.61
C SER A 251 8.58 -2.88 10.29
N VAL A 252 9.19 -3.31 9.17
CA VAL A 252 10.46 -2.74 8.68
C VAL A 252 10.27 -1.28 8.23
N ALA A 253 9.21 -0.96 7.48
CA ALA A 253 8.88 0.42 7.10
C ALA A 253 8.67 1.32 8.34
N TYR A 254 7.95 0.83 9.36
CA TYR A 254 7.78 1.54 10.62
C TYR A 254 9.11 1.74 11.36
N THR A 255 9.92 0.70 11.61
CA THR A 255 11.19 0.89 12.33
C THR A 255 12.14 1.79 11.56
N ASN A 256 12.22 1.66 10.24
CA ASN A 256 13.03 2.54 9.41
C ASN A 256 12.59 4.01 9.53
N SER A 257 11.28 4.30 9.63
CA SER A 257 10.82 5.68 9.84
C SER A 257 11.27 6.28 11.17
N VAL A 258 11.45 5.47 12.22
CA VAL A 258 11.96 5.91 13.53
C VAL A 258 13.50 5.95 13.56
N GLU A 259 14.15 4.97 12.93
CA GLU A 259 15.61 4.89 12.79
C GLU A 259 16.15 6.06 11.98
N ASN A 260 15.52 6.38 10.85
CA ASN A 260 15.84 7.54 10.01
C ASN A 260 15.61 8.87 10.77
N ALA A 261 14.52 9.00 11.53
CA ALA A 261 14.22 10.21 12.30
C ALA A 261 15.24 10.51 13.41
N LEU A 262 15.95 9.48 13.89
CA LEU A 262 16.92 9.57 14.99
C LEU A 262 18.37 9.42 14.54
N GLY A 263 18.63 9.08 13.27
CA GLY A 263 19.98 8.73 12.79
C GLY A 263 20.55 7.48 13.45
N ILE A 264 19.71 6.45 13.67
CA ILE A 264 20.15 5.20 14.29
C ILE A 264 20.80 4.30 13.24
N GLU A 265 22.12 4.13 13.36
CA GLU A 265 22.87 3.13 12.60
C GLU A 265 22.47 1.71 13.05
N VAL A 266 21.80 0.98 12.15
CA VAL A 266 21.37 -0.40 12.38
C VAL A 266 22.47 -1.37 11.94
N PRO A 267 22.80 -2.44 12.69
CA PRO A 267 23.88 -3.34 12.31
C PRO A 267 23.62 -4.09 11.01
N GLN A 268 24.64 -4.29 10.18
CA GLN A 268 24.49 -4.90 8.85
C GLN A 268 23.83 -6.30 8.91
N ARG A 269 24.19 -7.14 9.90
CA ARG A 269 23.55 -8.44 10.09
C ARG A 269 22.03 -8.34 10.31
N ALA A 270 21.57 -7.32 11.03
CA ALA A 270 20.14 -7.07 11.22
C ALA A 270 19.46 -6.66 9.90
N HIS A 271 20.13 -5.85 9.08
CA HIS A 271 19.69 -5.53 7.73
C HIS A 271 19.62 -6.76 6.81
N THR A 272 20.60 -7.67 6.86
CA THR A 272 20.56 -8.93 6.09
C THR A 272 19.41 -9.81 6.55
N ILE A 273 19.18 -9.96 7.86
CA ILE A 273 18.05 -10.73 8.42
C ILE A 273 16.71 -10.11 8.02
N ARG A 274 16.57 -8.78 8.06
CA ARG A 274 15.37 -8.09 7.54
C ARG A 274 15.14 -8.44 6.07
N SER A 275 16.17 -8.35 5.23
CA SER A 275 16.07 -8.63 3.80
C SER A 275 15.68 -10.09 3.51
N ILE A 276 16.25 -11.05 4.25
CA ILE A 276 15.86 -12.48 4.18
C ILE A 276 14.36 -12.65 4.46
N LEU A 277 13.82 -12.04 5.52
CA LEU A 277 12.42 -12.24 5.89
C LEU A 277 11.44 -11.51 4.97
N LEU A 278 11.84 -10.35 4.41
CA LEU A 278 11.08 -9.68 3.37
C LEU A 278 10.96 -10.54 2.09
N GLU A 279 12.02 -11.23 1.69
CA GLU A 279 11.96 -12.14 0.54
C GLU A 279 11.20 -13.45 0.85
N VAL A 280 11.17 -13.92 2.11
CA VAL A 280 10.25 -15.00 2.53
C VAL A 280 8.78 -14.54 2.44
N GLU A 281 8.44 -13.32 2.85
CA GLU A 281 7.10 -12.75 2.63
C GLU A 281 6.78 -12.54 1.14
N ARG A 282 7.79 -12.20 0.32
CA ARG A 282 7.63 -12.05 -1.14
C ARG A 282 7.26 -13.37 -1.81
N LEU A 283 7.96 -14.45 -1.48
CA LEU A 283 7.58 -15.80 -1.90
C LEU A 283 6.16 -16.18 -1.42
N HIS A 284 5.84 -15.87 -0.17
CA HIS A 284 4.55 -16.16 0.44
C HIS A 284 3.37 -15.47 -0.27
N SER A 285 3.58 -14.23 -0.75
CA SER A 285 2.57 -13.44 -1.47
C SER A 285 2.51 -13.78 -2.95
N HIS A 286 3.65 -13.90 -3.64
CA HIS A 286 3.66 -14.21 -5.08
C HIS A 286 3.07 -15.60 -5.35
N LEU A 287 3.42 -16.63 -4.57
CA LEU A 287 2.83 -17.97 -4.76
C LEU A 287 1.32 -18.00 -4.46
N LEU A 288 0.82 -17.12 -3.59
CA LEU A 288 -0.62 -16.93 -3.37
C LEU A 288 -1.28 -16.32 -4.61
N ASN A 289 -0.71 -15.25 -5.16
CA ASN A 289 -1.28 -14.56 -6.31
C ASN A 289 -1.18 -15.38 -7.61
N LEU A 290 -0.12 -16.17 -7.79
CA LEU A 290 -0.01 -17.15 -8.88
C LEU A 290 -1.10 -18.23 -8.76
N GLY A 291 -1.32 -18.76 -7.55
CA GLY A 291 -2.43 -19.68 -7.28
C GLY A 291 -3.81 -19.06 -7.59
N LEU A 292 -4.09 -17.84 -7.12
CA LEU A 292 -5.33 -17.13 -7.41
C LEU A 292 -5.52 -16.86 -8.91
N SER A 293 -4.44 -16.54 -9.62
CA SER A 293 -4.46 -16.37 -11.08
C SER A 293 -4.92 -17.65 -11.79
N CYS A 294 -4.47 -18.83 -11.33
CA CYS A 294 -5.00 -20.11 -11.80
C CYS A 294 -6.51 -20.25 -11.53
N HIS A 295 -6.96 -19.94 -10.31
CA HIS A 295 -8.37 -20.06 -9.92
C HIS A 295 -9.29 -19.19 -10.79
N PHE A 296 -8.94 -17.92 -11.02
CA PHE A 296 -9.75 -17.00 -11.82
C PHE A 296 -9.83 -17.35 -13.32
N VAL A 297 -8.87 -18.12 -13.86
CA VAL A 297 -8.95 -18.69 -15.23
C VAL A 297 -9.58 -20.09 -15.28
N GLY A 298 -10.04 -20.63 -14.14
CA GLY A 298 -10.69 -21.93 -14.03
C GLY A 298 -9.74 -23.13 -13.89
N PHE A 299 -8.47 -22.91 -13.51
CA PHE A 299 -7.45 -23.95 -13.33
C PHE A 299 -7.21 -24.27 -11.84
N ASP A 300 -8.23 -24.83 -11.17
CA ASP A 300 -8.20 -25.10 -9.72
C ASP A 300 -7.09 -26.09 -9.30
N THR A 301 -6.71 -27.04 -10.16
CA THR A 301 -5.56 -27.93 -9.90
C THR A 301 -4.27 -27.11 -9.75
N GLY A 302 -4.08 -26.08 -10.59
CA GLY A 302 -2.95 -25.15 -10.48
C GLY A 302 -2.99 -24.36 -9.18
N PHE A 303 -4.16 -23.83 -8.79
CA PHE A 303 -4.36 -23.16 -7.50
C PHE A 303 -3.90 -24.03 -6.33
N MET A 304 -4.38 -25.29 -6.26
CA MET A 304 -4.03 -26.23 -5.19
C MET A 304 -2.54 -26.57 -5.16
N GLN A 305 -1.90 -26.70 -6.33
CA GLN A 305 -0.46 -26.97 -6.41
C GLN A 305 0.39 -25.77 -5.98
N PHE A 306 0.08 -24.55 -6.43
CA PHE A 306 0.79 -23.35 -5.96
C PHE A 306 0.62 -23.16 -4.45
N PHE A 307 -0.56 -23.46 -3.88
CA PHE A 307 -0.78 -23.42 -2.44
C PHE A 307 0.01 -24.51 -1.68
N ARG A 308 0.14 -25.73 -2.23
CA ARG A 308 1.04 -26.77 -1.69
C ARG A 308 2.49 -26.30 -1.65
N VAL A 309 2.97 -25.62 -2.69
CA VAL A 309 4.35 -25.12 -2.74
C VAL A 309 4.55 -23.91 -1.83
N ARG A 310 3.55 -23.03 -1.74
CA ARG A 310 3.52 -21.90 -0.82
C ARG A 310 3.70 -22.31 0.64
N GLU A 311 3.26 -23.48 1.06
CA GLU A 311 3.51 -23.97 2.42
C GLU A 311 5.00 -24.03 2.77
N LYS A 312 5.90 -24.33 1.80
CA LYS A 312 7.36 -24.24 2.03
C LYS A 312 7.81 -22.83 2.46
N SER A 313 7.16 -21.76 1.99
CA SER A 313 7.46 -20.38 2.44
C SER A 313 7.07 -20.15 3.90
N MET A 314 5.94 -20.72 4.33
CA MET A 314 5.46 -20.62 5.70
C MET A 314 6.31 -21.45 6.66
N THR A 315 6.79 -22.63 6.22
CA THR A 315 7.78 -23.43 6.95
C THR A 315 9.11 -22.69 7.10
N MET A 316 9.58 -21.97 6.08
CA MET A 316 10.78 -21.11 6.20
C MET A 316 10.56 -19.98 7.22
N ALA A 317 9.41 -19.30 7.18
CA ALA A 317 9.06 -18.27 8.16
C ALA A 317 9.00 -18.81 9.60
N GLU A 318 8.37 -19.97 9.80
CA GLU A 318 8.26 -20.65 11.09
C GLU A 318 9.63 -21.07 11.62
N LEU A 319 10.46 -21.66 10.76
CA LEU A 319 11.83 -22.06 11.10
C LEU A 319 12.68 -20.87 11.54
N LEU A 320 12.61 -19.74 10.83
CA LEU A 320 13.44 -18.56 11.09
C LEU A 320 12.95 -17.74 12.29
N THR A 321 11.64 -17.62 12.49
CA THR A 321 11.04 -16.66 13.44
C THR A 321 10.33 -17.31 14.63
N GLY A 322 9.89 -18.57 14.48
CA GLY A 322 8.97 -19.25 15.40
C GLY A 322 7.48 -19.01 15.10
N SER A 323 7.13 -18.27 14.03
CA SER A 323 5.74 -18.09 13.60
C SER A 323 5.60 -18.15 12.07
N ARG A 324 4.45 -18.64 11.61
CA ARG A 324 4.11 -18.75 10.19
C ARG A 324 3.65 -17.41 9.58
N LYS A 325 3.21 -16.45 10.42
CA LYS A 325 2.77 -15.07 10.09
C LYS A 325 2.94 -14.16 11.32
N THR A 326 3.05 -12.83 11.14
CA THR A 326 3.26 -11.86 12.25
C THR A 326 4.48 -12.25 13.09
N TYR A 327 5.67 -12.04 12.53
CA TYR A 327 6.92 -12.61 13.03
C TYR A 327 7.39 -12.03 14.36
N GLY A 328 7.05 -10.77 14.66
CA GLY A 328 7.44 -10.09 15.90
C GLY A 328 8.95 -10.09 16.15
N LEU A 329 9.75 -10.09 15.08
CA LEU A 329 11.22 -10.17 15.13
C LEU A 329 11.89 -8.79 15.10
N ASN A 330 11.27 -7.83 14.42
CA ASN A 330 11.84 -6.53 14.17
C ASN A 330 11.80 -5.64 15.42
N LEU A 331 12.82 -4.81 15.61
CA LEU A 331 12.93 -3.82 16.69
C LEU A 331 13.48 -2.50 16.13
N ILE A 332 13.22 -1.39 16.80
CA ILE A 332 13.90 -0.13 16.50
C ILE A 332 15.38 -0.32 16.86
N GLY A 333 16.27 -0.14 15.89
CA GLY A 333 17.71 -0.38 16.02
C GLY A 333 18.20 -1.76 15.56
N GLY A 334 17.31 -2.67 15.09
CA GLY A 334 17.74 -3.98 14.57
C GLY A 334 16.71 -5.11 14.69
N VAL A 335 17.14 -6.29 15.11
CA VAL A 335 16.32 -7.52 15.23
C VAL A 335 16.59 -8.25 16.54
N ARG A 336 15.57 -8.93 17.07
CA ARG A 336 15.62 -9.55 18.42
C ARG A 336 16.25 -10.95 18.51
N ARG A 337 16.45 -11.63 17.38
CA ARG A 337 16.91 -13.03 17.29
C ARG A 337 17.74 -13.21 16.02
N ASP A 338 18.69 -14.13 16.11
CA ASP A 338 19.59 -14.49 15.01
C ASP A 338 19.11 -15.71 14.22
N ILE A 339 19.72 -15.95 13.05
CA ILE A 339 19.58 -17.16 12.25
C ILE A 339 20.70 -18.14 12.61
N LEU A 340 20.36 -19.24 13.27
CA LEU A 340 21.28 -20.31 13.63
C LEU A 340 21.73 -21.11 12.39
N LYS A 341 22.92 -21.72 12.49
CA LYS A 341 23.52 -22.53 11.40
C LYS A 341 22.59 -23.63 10.88
N GLU A 342 21.86 -24.32 11.76
CA GLU A 342 20.91 -25.36 11.38
C GLU A 342 19.71 -24.77 10.62
N GLN A 343 19.13 -23.67 11.10
CA GLN A 343 18.04 -22.96 10.43
C GLN A 343 18.47 -22.53 9.03
N ARG A 344 19.67 -21.92 8.87
CA ARG A 344 20.23 -21.58 7.55
C ARG A 344 20.28 -22.79 6.60
N LEU A 345 20.83 -23.93 7.05
CA LEU A 345 20.98 -25.12 6.20
C LEU A 345 19.63 -25.71 5.79
N GLN A 346 18.66 -25.75 6.70
CA GLN A 346 17.30 -26.20 6.42
C GLN A 346 16.55 -25.22 5.49
N THR A 347 16.70 -23.91 5.67
CA THR A 347 16.13 -22.89 4.76
C THR A 347 16.71 -23.02 3.35
N LEU A 348 18.03 -23.16 3.19
CA LEU A 348 18.67 -23.37 1.87
C LEU A 348 18.17 -24.65 1.17
N LYS A 349 17.86 -25.71 1.94
CA LYS A 349 17.22 -26.92 1.39
C LYS A 349 15.79 -26.60 0.89
N LEU A 350 14.97 -25.92 1.68
CA LEU A 350 13.60 -25.53 1.31
C LEU A 350 13.57 -24.59 0.10
N VAL A 351 14.54 -23.68 -0.04
CA VAL A 351 14.68 -22.80 -1.21
C VAL A 351 14.92 -23.61 -2.48
N ARG A 352 15.81 -24.61 -2.46
CA ARG A 352 16.08 -25.49 -3.62
C ARG A 352 14.87 -26.35 -3.98
N GLU A 353 14.21 -26.93 -2.99
CA GLU A 353 12.96 -27.68 -3.17
C GLU A 353 11.81 -26.81 -3.67
N MET A 354 11.74 -25.53 -3.28
CA MET A 354 10.76 -24.60 -3.82
C MET A 354 11.11 -24.22 -5.26
N ARG A 355 12.38 -23.95 -5.56
CA ARG A 355 12.83 -23.60 -6.92
C ARG A 355 12.45 -24.68 -7.94
N ALA A 356 12.65 -25.96 -7.60
CA ALA A 356 12.25 -27.09 -8.43
C ALA A 356 10.72 -27.13 -8.66
N ASP A 357 9.91 -27.23 -7.59
CA ASP A 357 8.45 -27.28 -7.71
C ASP A 357 7.85 -26.07 -8.46
N VAL A 358 8.33 -24.85 -8.19
CA VAL A 358 7.84 -23.63 -8.86
C VAL A 358 8.19 -23.65 -10.35
N SER A 359 9.34 -24.21 -10.74
CA SER A 359 9.73 -24.29 -12.16
C SER A 359 8.77 -25.19 -12.93
N GLU A 360 8.47 -26.37 -12.41
CA GLU A 360 7.50 -27.31 -12.99
C GLU A 360 6.09 -26.70 -13.06
N LEU A 361 5.61 -26.07 -11.98
CA LEU A 361 4.27 -25.47 -11.96
C LEU A 361 4.14 -24.26 -12.89
N VAL A 362 5.18 -23.45 -13.04
CA VAL A 362 5.19 -22.32 -13.99
C VAL A 362 5.21 -22.82 -15.43
N GLU A 363 5.95 -23.89 -15.73
CA GLU A 363 5.92 -24.51 -17.07
C GLU A 363 4.53 -25.06 -17.41
N MET A 364 3.88 -25.76 -16.47
CA MET A 364 2.48 -26.19 -16.62
C MET A 364 1.50 -25.02 -16.77
N LEU A 365 1.72 -23.93 -16.03
CA LEU A 365 0.87 -22.73 -16.09
C LEU A 365 0.92 -22.07 -17.47
N LEU A 366 2.13 -21.91 -18.01
CA LEU A 366 2.36 -21.30 -19.32
C LEU A 366 1.96 -22.22 -20.49
N ALA A 367 1.99 -23.53 -20.29
CA ALA A 367 1.48 -24.50 -21.26
C ALA A 367 -0.06 -24.62 -21.28
N THR A 368 -0.78 -23.97 -20.36
CA THR A 368 -2.25 -24.05 -20.26
C THR A 368 -2.90 -23.00 -21.17
N PRO A 369 -3.66 -23.38 -22.23
CA PRO A 369 -4.18 -22.42 -23.21
C PRO A 369 -5.10 -21.34 -22.63
N ASN A 370 -5.87 -21.67 -21.59
CA ASN A 370 -6.75 -20.72 -20.90
C ASN A 370 -5.99 -19.59 -20.20
N MET A 371 -4.70 -19.77 -19.86
CA MET A 371 -3.92 -18.73 -19.18
C MET A 371 -3.72 -17.53 -20.10
N GLU A 372 -3.13 -17.75 -21.27
CA GLU A 372 -2.92 -16.71 -22.29
C GLU A 372 -4.25 -16.07 -22.70
N GLN A 373 -5.25 -16.89 -23.08
CA GLN A 373 -6.57 -16.42 -23.55
C GLN A 373 -7.37 -15.60 -22.53
N ARG A 374 -7.16 -15.76 -21.23
CA ARG A 374 -7.88 -15.01 -20.18
C ARG A 374 -7.07 -13.88 -19.57
N THR A 375 -5.74 -13.83 -19.76
CA THR A 375 -4.89 -12.83 -19.09
C THR A 375 -4.19 -11.86 -20.03
N GLN A 376 -3.97 -12.23 -21.30
CA GLN A 376 -3.39 -11.33 -22.28
C GLN A 376 -4.43 -10.34 -22.80
N ASP A 377 -4.05 -9.08 -22.99
CA ASP A 377 -4.91 -7.97 -23.42
C ASP A 377 -6.13 -7.69 -22.49
N ILE A 378 -6.22 -8.36 -21.35
CA ILE A 378 -7.25 -8.19 -20.32
C ILE A 378 -6.74 -7.29 -19.19
N GLY A 379 -7.58 -6.37 -18.74
CA GLY A 379 -7.27 -5.49 -17.61
C GLY A 379 -6.06 -4.59 -17.86
N ILE A 380 -5.96 -4.01 -19.06
CA ILE A 380 -4.84 -3.16 -19.46
C ILE A 380 -4.84 -1.88 -18.60
N LEU A 381 -3.71 -1.61 -17.93
CA LEU A 381 -3.42 -0.31 -17.34
C LEU A 381 -2.64 0.53 -18.36
N ASP A 382 -3.29 1.58 -18.87
CA ASP A 382 -2.63 2.55 -19.73
C ASP A 382 -1.47 3.25 -19.03
N ARG A 383 -0.39 3.53 -19.78
CA ARG A 383 0.84 4.10 -19.25
C ARG A 383 0.67 5.55 -18.77
N GLN A 384 -0.19 6.33 -19.41
CA GLN A 384 -0.48 7.70 -18.98
C GLN A 384 -1.34 7.70 -17.70
N ILE A 385 -2.37 6.85 -17.63
CA ILE A 385 -3.16 6.65 -16.40
C ILE A 385 -2.28 6.20 -15.23
N ALA A 386 -1.36 5.25 -15.45
CA ALA A 386 -0.36 4.88 -14.46
C ALA A 386 0.51 6.09 -14.03
N ARG A 387 0.95 6.93 -14.98
CA ARG A 387 1.75 8.11 -14.65
C ARG A 387 0.98 9.17 -13.85
N ASP A 388 -0.32 9.33 -14.10
CA ASP A 388 -1.14 10.40 -13.51
C ASP A 388 -1.68 10.06 -12.11
N TYR A 389 -1.83 8.78 -11.79
CA TYR A 389 -2.40 8.31 -10.50
C TYR A 389 -1.38 7.77 -9.50
N SER A 390 -0.10 7.60 -9.88
CA SER A 390 0.94 6.98 -9.04
C SER A 390 0.54 5.65 -8.36
N PRO A 391 -0.08 4.67 -9.06
CA PRO A 391 -0.18 3.32 -8.53
C PRO A 391 1.22 2.70 -8.43
N VAL A 392 1.31 1.56 -7.76
CA VAL A 392 2.58 0.96 -7.36
C VAL A 392 2.73 -0.44 -7.97
N GLU A 393 3.81 -1.10 -7.64
CA GLU A 393 4.25 -2.32 -8.30
C GLU A 393 3.41 -3.54 -7.83
N PRO A 394 3.47 -4.71 -8.48
CA PRO A 394 3.98 -4.97 -9.82
C PRO A 394 3.09 -4.37 -10.93
N LEU A 395 2.03 -3.59 -10.60
CA LEU A 395 1.09 -3.00 -11.55
C LEU A 395 1.80 -2.20 -12.65
N ILE A 396 2.65 -1.25 -12.23
CA ILE A 396 3.41 -0.37 -13.14
C ILE A 396 4.61 -1.07 -13.78
N ARG A 397 5.24 -2.06 -13.11
CA ARG A 397 6.26 -2.94 -13.72
C ARG A 397 5.67 -3.78 -14.86
N GLY A 398 4.39 -4.16 -14.78
CA GLY A 398 3.62 -4.77 -15.87
C GLY A 398 3.24 -3.80 -17.00
N SER A 399 3.31 -2.48 -16.76
CA SER A 399 2.97 -1.40 -17.70
C SER A 399 4.21 -0.63 -18.23
N GLY A 400 5.39 -1.24 -18.08
CA GLY A 400 6.65 -0.74 -18.65
C GLY A 400 7.36 0.35 -17.86
N PHE A 401 7.07 0.51 -16.57
CA PHE A 401 7.85 1.38 -15.66
C PHE A 401 8.94 0.58 -14.96
N ALA A 402 10.19 1.04 -15.08
CA ALA A 402 11.36 0.44 -14.44
C ALA A 402 11.60 1.06 -13.06
N ARG A 403 10.66 0.78 -12.14
CA ARG A 403 10.60 1.34 -10.78
C ARG A 403 10.54 0.22 -9.73
N ASP A 404 11.29 0.39 -8.65
CA ASP A 404 11.33 -0.52 -7.49
C ASP A 404 12.14 0.11 -6.34
N LEU A 405 11.56 0.24 -5.14
CA LEU A 405 12.26 0.91 -4.03
C LEU A 405 13.58 0.23 -3.64
N ARG A 406 13.76 -1.08 -3.86
CA ARG A 406 15.02 -1.80 -3.55
C ARG A 406 16.17 -1.34 -4.44
N PHE A 407 15.88 -0.70 -5.57
CA PHE A 407 16.85 -0.13 -6.52
C PHE A 407 16.89 1.40 -6.44
N ASP A 408 15.74 2.04 -6.26
CA ASP A 408 15.62 3.49 -6.32
C ASP A 408 15.99 4.17 -5.00
N HIS A 409 15.58 3.58 -3.86
CA HIS A 409 15.89 4.03 -2.51
C HIS A 409 16.32 2.83 -1.64
N PRO A 410 17.52 2.25 -1.86
CA PRO A 410 17.91 0.98 -1.25
C PRO A 410 17.91 1.04 0.29
N TYR A 411 17.05 0.23 0.90
CA TYR A 411 16.92 0.06 2.34
C TYR A 411 17.37 -1.35 2.75
N ALA A 412 17.49 -1.58 4.07
CA ALA A 412 17.99 -2.83 4.64
C ALA A 412 19.33 -3.26 3.99
N ASP A 413 19.42 -4.47 3.42
CA ASP A 413 20.64 -4.98 2.77
C ASP A 413 20.51 -5.09 1.24
N TYR A 414 19.42 -4.55 0.67
CA TYR A 414 19.19 -4.59 -0.78
C TYR A 414 20.24 -3.84 -1.58
N GLY A 415 21.03 -2.95 -0.96
CA GLY A 415 22.19 -2.30 -1.57
C GLY A 415 23.40 -3.24 -1.80
N ASN A 416 23.51 -4.35 -1.05
CA ASN A 416 24.60 -5.33 -1.19
C ASN A 416 24.16 -6.67 -1.79
N ILE A 417 22.85 -6.97 -1.79
CA ILE A 417 22.29 -8.21 -2.36
C ILE A 417 22.11 -8.06 -3.89
N PRO A 418 22.71 -8.93 -4.73
CA PRO A 418 22.46 -8.98 -6.17
C PRO A 418 21.01 -9.34 -6.47
N LYS A 419 20.38 -8.58 -7.36
CA LYS A 419 18.95 -8.67 -7.68
C LYS A 419 18.66 -8.12 -9.08
N THR A 420 17.54 -8.52 -9.67
CA THR A 420 17.21 -8.20 -11.07
C THR A 420 15.87 -7.48 -11.17
N LEU A 421 15.82 -6.35 -11.88
CA LEU A 421 14.58 -5.63 -12.14
C LEU A 421 13.88 -6.20 -13.38
N PHE A 422 12.60 -6.57 -13.25
CA PHE A 422 11.80 -7.14 -14.33
C PHE A 422 10.66 -6.21 -14.72
N THR A 423 10.54 -5.90 -16.00
CA THR A 423 9.45 -5.09 -16.55
C THR A 423 8.86 -5.75 -17.79
N PHE A 424 7.56 -5.54 -18.00
CA PHE A 424 6.80 -5.98 -19.16
C PHE A 424 6.01 -4.78 -19.68
N THR A 425 5.66 -4.76 -20.96
CA THR A 425 5.04 -3.59 -21.62
C THR A 425 3.58 -3.80 -22.02
N GLY A 426 2.99 -4.96 -21.76
CA GLY A 426 1.61 -5.25 -22.16
C GLY A 426 0.56 -4.51 -21.33
N GLY A 427 0.87 -4.14 -20.08
CA GLY A 427 -0.06 -3.46 -19.18
C GLY A 427 -1.21 -4.35 -18.69
N ASP A 428 -1.29 -5.59 -19.15
CA ASP A 428 -2.36 -6.57 -18.93
C ASP A 428 -2.13 -7.47 -17.69
N VAL A 429 -3.10 -8.35 -17.41
CA VAL A 429 -2.98 -9.33 -16.32
C VAL A 429 -1.79 -10.26 -16.55
N PHE A 430 -1.56 -10.70 -17.79
CA PHE A 430 -0.44 -11.61 -18.12
C PHE A 430 0.91 -10.99 -17.75
N SER A 431 1.15 -9.73 -18.12
CA SER A 431 2.35 -8.97 -17.75
C SER A 431 2.54 -8.92 -16.23
N ARG A 432 1.47 -8.69 -15.46
CA ARG A 432 1.50 -8.65 -13.99
C ARG A 432 1.75 -10.03 -13.36
N VAL A 433 1.26 -11.11 -13.96
CA VAL A 433 1.58 -12.49 -13.56
C VAL A 433 3.05 -12.78 -13.82
N MET A 434 3.56 -12.41 -15.00
CA MET A 434 4.94 -12.66 -15.39
C MET A 434 5.98 -11.89 -14.58
N VAL A 435 5.69 -10.66 -14.13
CA VAL A 435 6.52 -9.97 -13.12
C VAL A 435 6.65 -10.83 -11.87
N ARG A 436 5.52 -11.29 -11.27
CA ARG A 436 5.54 -12.11 -10.04
C ARG A 436 6.24 -13.46 -10.22
N VAL A 437 6.13 -14.10 -11.40
CA VAL A 437 6.91 -15.30 -11.75
C VAL A 437 8.41 -15.00 -11.69
N LYS A 438 8.87 -13.93 -12.34
CA LYS A 438 10.30 -13.56 -12.35
C LYS A 438 10.81 -13.16 -10.97
N GLU A 439 10.06 -12.33 -10.24
CA GLU A 439 10.39 -11.94 -8.87
C GLU A 439 10.46 -13.14 -7.91
N THR A 440 9.63 -14.17 -8.10
CA THR A 440 9.71 -15.41 -7.30
C THR A 440 11.07 -16.10 -7.45
N PHE A 441 11.61 -16.18 -8.67
CA PHE A 441 12.93 -16.80 -8.89
C PHE A 441 14.11 -15.94 -8.41
N ASP A 442 13.98 -14.61 -8.48
CA ASP A 442 14.96 -13.65 -7.96
C ASP A 442 14.95 -13.65 -6.43
N SER A 443 13.78 -13.71 -5.78
CA SER A 443 13.62 -13.90 -4.32
C SER A 443 14.36 -15.13 -3.81
N LEU A 444 14.23 -16.27 -4.50
CA LEU A 444 14.95 -17.50 -4.17
C LEU A 444 16.48 -17.32 -4.29
N ALA A 445 16.95 -16.55 -5.28
CA ALA A 445 18.38 -16.28 -5.48
C ALA A 445 18.94 -15.28 -4.43
N MET A 446 18.17 -14.24 -4.11
CA MET A 446 18.48 -13.29 -3.04
C MET A 446 18.57 -13.98 -1.68
N LEU A 447 17.67 -14.93 -1.39
CA LEU A 447 17.71 -15.75 -0.18
C LEU A 447 18.96 -16.62 -0.10
N GLU A 448 19.30 -17.33 -1.18
CA GLU A 448 20.54 -18.13 -1.25
C GLU A 448 21.77 -17.25 -1.01
N PHE A 449 21.87 -16.11 -1.70
CA PHE A 449 22.98 -15.18 -1.55
C PHE A 449 23.08 -14.59 -0.13
N ALA A 450 21.98 -14.09 0.43
CA ALA A 450 21.96 -13.42 1.72
C ALA A 450 22.25 -14.39 2.88
N LEU A 451 21.71 -15.62 2.82
CA LEU A 451 22.04 -16.67 3.78
C LEU A 451 23.51 -17.07 3.71
N ASP A 452 24.09 -17.14 2.50
CA ASP A 452 25.48 -17.55 2.34
C ASP A 452 26.50 -16.46 2.73
N ASN A 453 26.13 -15.18 2.60
CA ASN A 453 27.02 -14.03 2.85
C ASN A 453 26.65 -13.21 4.10
N MET A 454 25.96 -13.79 5.10
CA MET A 454 25.56 -13.08 6.33
C MET A 454 26.77 -12.44 7.06
N PRO A 455 26.76 -11.12 7.32
CA PRO A 455 27.79 -10.44 8.10
C PRO A 455 27.87 -10.92 9.56
N ASP A 456 29.06 -10.92 10.13
CA ASP A 456 29.29 -11.18 11.55
C ASP A 456 29.37 -9.85 12.33
N THR A 457 28.20 -9.23 12.53
CA THR A 457 28.01 -7.99 13.30
C THR A 457 26.97 -8.20 14.40
N PRO A 458 26.83 -7.30 15.39
CA PRO A 458 25.71 -7.31 16.32
C PRO A 458 24.34 -7.32 15.63
N LEU A 459 23.28 -7.59 16.41
CA LEU A 459 21.90 -7.69 15.91
C LEU A 459 21.03 -6.47 16.24
N LEU A 460 21.44 -5.67 17.22
CA LEU A 460 20.67 -4.57 17.77
C LEU A 460 21.63 -3.46 18.22
N THR A 461 21.35 -2.23 17.80
CA THR A 461 21.94 -1.02 18.38
C THR A 461 21.09 -0.59 19.57
N GLU A 462 21.70 -0.35 20.73
CA GLU A 462 21.05 0.09 21.96
C GLU A 462 21.60 1.44 22.44
N GLY A 463 20.95 2.07 23.42
CA GLY A 463 21.46 3.28 24.09
C GLY A 463 21.20 4.62 23.36
N PHE A 464 20.45 4.62 22.27
CA PHE A 464 19.97 5.85 21.64
C PHE A 464 18.86 6.54 22.46
N SER A 465 18.71 7.86 22.28
CA SER A 465 17.69 8.68 22.96
C SER A 465 16.63 9.16 21.98
N TYR A 466 15.36 9.04 22.34
CA TYR A 466 14.25 9.57 21.55
C TYR A 466 14.18 11.10 21.66
N LYS A 467 14.20 11.79 20.51
CA LYS A 467 14.01 13.23 20.39
C LYS A 467 12.55 13.54 20.00
N PRO A 468 11.75 14.21 20.84
CA PRO A 468 10.40 14.63 20.48
C PRO A 468 10.37 15.45 19.19
N HIS A 469 9.30 15.28 18.41
CA HIS A 469 9.04 15.92 17.12
C HIS A 469 10.06 15.67 16.00
N ALA A 470 11.11 14.87 16.22
CA ALA A 470 11.88 14.34 15.10
C ALA A 470 10.98 13.40 14.27
N PHE A 471 11.11 13.47 12.94
CA PHE A 471 10.30 12.67 12.03
C PHE A 471 11.11 12.24 10.81
N ALA A 472 10.70 11.16 10.15
CA ALA A 472 11.21 10.74 8.86
C ALA A 472 10.24 9.79 8.16
N LEU A 473 10.52 9.52 6.89
CA LEU A 473 9.91 8.42 6.13
C LEU A 473 10.65 7.12 6.42
N GLY A 474 9.92 6.01 6.33
CA GLY A 474 10.47 4.66 6.24
C GLY A 474 9.61 3.86 5.27
N PHE A 475 10.25 3.09 4.40
CA PHE A 475 9.60 2.54 3.22
C PHE A 475 10.19 1.17 2.87
N VAL A 476 9.37 0.33 2.25
CA VAL A 476 9.72 -1.04 1.88
C VAL A 476 9.02 -1.39 0.57
N GLU A 477 9.72 -2.01 -0.37
CA GLU A 477 9.08 -2.67 -1.53
C GLU A 477 8.38 -3.94 -1.03
N ALA A 478 7.10 -3.85 -0.67
CA ALA A 478 6.30 -5.02 -0.35
C ALA A 478 6.00 -5.83 -1.64
N PRO A 479 5.46 -7.06 -1.54
CA PRO A 479 5.16 -7.89 -2.71
C PRO A 479 4.01 -7.36 -3.60
N ARG A 480 3.35 -6.29 -3.12
CA ARG A 480 2.23 -5.56 -3.74
C ARG A 480 2.62 -4.13 -4.15
N GLY A 481 3.93 -3.85 -4.23
CA GLY A 481 4.51 -2.53 -4.45
C GLY A 481 4.99 -1.89 -3.15
N GLU A 482 5.46 -0.65 -3.22
CA GLU A 482 5.92 0.12 -2.06
C GLU A 482 4.89 0.25 -0.92
N ASP A 483 5.31 -0.02 0.32
CA ASP A 483 4.67 0.46 1.55
C ASP A 483 5.45 1.68 2.06
N VAL A 484 4.75 2.75 2.43
CA VAL A 484 5.40 3.99 2.93
C VAL A 484 4.78 4.43 4.25
N HIS A 485 5.63 4.53 5.25
CA HIS A 485 5.32 4.95 6.61
C HIS A 485 5.99 6.28 6.90
N TRP A 486 5.34 7.11 7.70
CA TRP A 486 5.92 8.32 8.25
C TRP A 486 5.63 8.38 9.74
N SER A 487 6.66 8.61 10.54
CA SER A 487 6.56 8.67 12.00
C SER A 487 7.11 9.98 12.48
N MET A 488 6.34 10.70 13.30
CA MET A 488 6.81 11.83 14.10
C MET A 488 6.78 11.42 15.57
N LEU A 489 7.93 11.51 16.21
CA LEU A 489 8.11 11.22 17.63
C LEU A 489 7.41 12.26 18.51
N GLY A 490 7.05 11.87 19.71
CA GLY A 490 6.41 12.73 20.70
C GLY A 490 6.96 12.49 22.11
N ASP A 491 6.23 12.98 23.10
CA ASP A 491 6.59 12.83 24.50
C ASP A 491 6.15 11.47 25.07
N ASN A 492 6.64 11.16 26.28
CA ASN A 492 6.19 10.01 27.08
C ASN A 492 6.28 8.66 26.35
N GLN A 493 7.32 8.47 25.52
CA GLN A 493 7.57 7.27 24.71
C GLN A 493 6.51 6.96 23.63
N LYS A 494 5.68 7.94 23.25
CA LYS A 494 4.62 7.78 22.24
C LYS A 494 4.90 8.57 20.96
N LEU A 495 4.37 8.07 19.85
CA LEU A 495 4.36 8.80 18.59
C LEU A 495 3.45 10.01 18.71
N PHE A 496 3.93 11.17 18.26
CA PHE A 496 3.04 12.31 18.01
C PHE A 496 2.08 11.98 16.88
N ARG A 497 2.56 11.32 15.82
CA ARG A 497 1.78 10.95 14.62
C ARG A 497 2.44 9.77 13.91
N TRP A 498 1.63 8.82 13.41
CA TRP A 498 2.10 7.73 12.55
C TRP A 498 1.16 7.51 11.37
N ARG A 499 1.66 7.77 10.16
CA ARG A 499 1.02 7.42 8.90
C ARG A 499 1.51 6.05 8.44
N CYS A 500 0.57 5.17 8.08
CA CYS A 500 0.85 3.86 7.50
C CYS A 500 0.10 3.73 6.17
N ARG A 501 0.78 3.96 5.02
CA ARG A 501 0.20 3.75 3.69
C ARG A 501 0.66 2.42 3.12
N ALA A 502 -0.28 1.51 2.91
CA ALA A 502 -0.03 0.22 2.28
C ALA A 502 -0.06 0.31 0.75
N ALA A 503 0.70 -0.53 0.06
CA ALA A 503 0.85 -0.55 -1.38
C ALA A 503 -0.49 -0.53 -2.16
N THR A 504 -1.43 -1.42 -1.81
CA THR A 504 -2.74 -1.51 -2.45
C THR A 504 -3.55 -0.19 -2.41
N TYR A 505 -3.30 0.72 -1.45
CA TYR A 505 -4.00 2.01 -1.36
C TYR A 505 -3.79 2.86 -2.62
N ALA A 506 -2.58 2.84 -3.17
CA ALA A 506 -2.24 3.56 -4.40
C ALA A 506 -2.73 2.82 -5.67
N ASN A 507 -2.94 1.51 -5.59
CA ASN A 507 -3.43 0.70 -6.73
C ASN A 507 -4.94 0.82 -6.96
N TRP A 508 -5.73 1.11 -5.93
CA TRP A 508 -7.18 1.20 -6.06
C TRP A 508 -7.65 2.26 -7.07
N PRO A 509 -7.20 3.54 -7.06
CA PRO A 509 -7.69 4.59 -7.97
C PRO A 509 -7.69 4.22 -9.46
N VAL A 510 -6.72 3.42 -9.92
CA VAL A 510 -6.60 3.06 -11.34
C VAL A 510 -7.47 1.88 -11.76
N LEU A 511 -8.03 1.11 -10.81
CA LEU A 511 -8.82 -0.09 -11.08
C LEU A 511 -9.98 0.15 -12.05
N ARG A 512 -10.69 1.28 -11.93
CA ARG A 512 -11.83 1.58 -12.82
C ARG A 512 -11.41 1.68 -14.29
N TYR A 513 -10.23 2.21 -14.59
CA TYR A 513 -9.71 2.31 -15.95
C TYR A 513 -9.35 0.93 -16.51
N MET A 514 -8.84 0.05 -15.66
CA MET A 514 -8.52 -1.34 -16.04
C MET A 514 -9.80 -2.18 -16.25
N LEU A 515 -10.92 -1.85 -15.61
CA LEU A 515 -12.20 -2.54 -15.79
C LEU A 515 -12.96 -2.09 -17.04
N ARG A 516 -12.87 -0.81 -17.43
CA ARG A 516 -13.54 -0.26 -18.63
C ARG A 516 -13.18 -1.07 -19.89
N GLY A 517 -14.18 -1.33 -20.73
CA GLY A 517 -14.06 -2.06 -21.99
C GLY A 517 -13.98 -3.59 -21.89
N ASN A 518 -13.71 -4.15 -20.70
CA ASN A 518 -13.61 -5.59 -20.45
C ASN A 518 -14.99 -6.21 -20.18
N THR A 519 -15.09 -7.54 -20.08
CA THR A 519 -16.35 -8.23 -19.76
C THR A 519 -16.56 -8.37 -18.25
N VAL A 520 -17.82 -8.55 -17.82
CA VAL A 520 -18.16 -8.87 -16.41
C VAL A 520 -17.41 -10.12 -15.90
N SER A 521 -17.15 -11.10 -16.76
CA SER A 521 -16.38 -12.32 -16.42
C SER A 521 -14.89 -12.08 -16.17
N ASP A 522 -14.35 -10.93 -16.57
CA ASP A 522 -12.94 -10.58 -16.37
C ASP A 522 -12.72 -9.74 -15.11
N ALA A 523 -13.75 -9.06 -14.61
CA ALA A 523 -13.67 -8.23 -13.41
C ALA A 523 -12.99 -8.92 -12.20
N PRO A 524 -13.31 -10.18 -11.82
CA PRO A 524 -12.62 -10.86 -10.71
C PRO A 524 -11.12 -11.04 -10.93
N LEU A 525 -10.72 -11.36 -12.17
CA LEU A 525 -9.32 -11.56 -12.55
C LEU A 525 -8.55 -10.23 -12.58
N ILE A 526 -9.19 -9.16 -13.09
CA ILE A 526 -8.62 -7.81 -13.11
C ILE A 526 -8.39 -7.33 -11.67
N ILE A 527 -9.41 -7.41 -10.80
CA ILE A 527 -9.33 -7.07 -9.37
C ILE A 527 -8.25 -7.93 -8.69
N GLY A 528 -8.26 -9.25 -8.89
CA GLY A 528 -7.28 -10.17 -8.32
C GLY A 528 -5.83 -9.91 -8.76
N SER A 529 -5.62 -9.34 -9.96
CA SER A 529 -4.29 -9.02 -10.48
C SER A 529 -3.60 -7.85 -9.76
N LEU A 530 -4.36 -6.99 -9.07
CA LEU A 530 -3.83 -5.98 -8.15
C LEU A 530 -3.24 -6.61 -6.87
N ASP A 531 -3.52 -7.89 -6.60
CA ASP A 531 -3.26 -8.58 -5.33
C ASP A 531 -3.79 -7.76 -4.11
N PRO A 532 -5.10 -7.42 -4.09
CA PRO A 532 -5.63 -6.46 -3.13
C PRO A 532 -5.56 -7.00 -1.71
N CYS A 533 -4.84 -6.29 -0.84
CA CYS A 533 -4.98 -6.46 0.60
C CYS A 533 -6.02 -5.45 1.10
N TYR A 534 -7.26 -5.89 1.29
CA TYR A 534 -8.28 -5.04 1.89
C TYR A 534 -7.86 -4.75 3.32
N SER A 535 -7.47 -5.75 4.14
CA SER A 535 -6.99 -5.55 5.54
C SER A 535 -5.92 -4.46 5.75
N CYS A 536 -5.13 -4.15 4.72
CA CYS A 536 -4.09 -3.13 4.70
C CYS A 536 -4.61 -1.72 4.34
N THR A 537 -5.60 -1.66 3.45
CA THR A 537 -6.22 -0.43 2.92
C THR A 537 -7.42 -0.04 3.77
N ASP A 538 -8.28 -1.02 3.95
CA ASP A 538 -9.45 -1.07 4.80
C ASP A 538 -9.10 -1.87 6.10
N ARG A 539 -9.45 -1.45 7.31
CA ARG A 539 -8.89 -1.98 8.58
C ARG A 539 -9.83 -2.57 9.71
N VAL A 540 -11.15 -2.86 9.61
CA VAL A 540 -12.30 -3.18 10.56
C VAL A 540 -12.54 -2.50 11.94
N THR A 541 -13.78 -2.01 12.15
CA THR A 541 -14.48 -1.87 13.46
C THR A 541 -15.83 -2.58 13.38
N LEU A 542 -16.21 -3.40 14.37
CA LEU A 542 -17.45 -4.21 14.38
C LEU A 542 -18.25 -4.01 15.69
N VAL A 543 -19.59 -3.96 15.62
CA VAL A 543 -20.53 -3.95 16.77
C VAL A 543 -21.84 -4.71 16.42
N ASP A 544 -22.50 -5.32 17.41
CA ASP A 544 -23.62 -6.26 17.30
C ASP A 544 -25.04 -5.61 17.36
N VAL A 545 -26.05 -6.32 16.84
CA VAL A 545 -27.29 -5.81 16.25
C VAL A 545 -28.54 -6.44 16.88
N ARG A 546 -29.54 -5.65 17.32
CA ARG A 546 -30.74 -6.20 18.02
C ARG A 546 -32.13 -5.81 17.53
N LYS A 547 -32.31 -4.92 16.54
CA LYS A 547 -33.65 -4.31 16.25
C LYS A 547 -34.37 -4.69 14.94
N ARG A 548 -33.83 -5.66 14.17
CA ARG A 548 -34.55 -6.50 13.18
C ARG A 548 -35.73 -5.87 12.40
N GLN A 549 -35.46 -5.30 11.23
CA GLN A 549 -36.22 -5.65 10.01
C GLN A 549 -35.54 -5.18 8.72
N SER A 550 -35.09 -6.16 7.92
CA SER A 550 -34.79 -6.02 6.49
C SER A 550 -35.04 -7.38 5.82
N LYS A 551 -35.29 -7.42 4.51
CA LYS A 551 -35.62 -8.66 3.78
C LYS A 551 -34.46 -9.08 2.87
N THR A 552 -33.57 -9.91 3.39
CA THR A 552 -32.53 -10.59 2.60
C THR A 552 -33.14 -11.73 1.78
N VAL A 553 -32.86 -11.77 0.48
CA VAL A 553 -33.20 -12.92 -0.39
C VAL A 553 -32.07 -13.95 -0.27
N PRO A 554 -32.34 -15.22 0.10
CA PRO A 554 -31.30 -16.24 0.20
C PRO A 554 -30.59 -16.50 -1.14
N TYR A 555 -29.29 -16.80 -1.10
CA TYR A 555 -28.48 -17.11 -2.28
C TYR A 555 -29.14 -18.17 -3.21
N LYS A 556 -29.73 -19.22 -2.62
CA LYS A 556 -30.47 -20.26 -3.36
C LYS A 556 -31.73 -19.77 -4.08
N GLU A 557 -32.36 -18.69 -3.64
CA GLU A 557 -33.47 -18.06 -4.39
C GLU A 557 -32.93 -17.25 -5.57
N ILE A 558 -31.85 -16.49 -5.39
CA ILE A 558 -31.18 -15.75 -6.48
C ILE A 558 -30.69 -16.72 -7.58
N GLU A 559 -30.04 -17.80 -7.18
CA GLU A 559 -29.62 -18.91 -8.06
C GLU A 559 -30.81 -19.50 -8.83
N ARG A 560 -31.93 -19.76 -8.15
CA ARG A 560 -33.16 -20.26 -8.81
C ARG A 560 -33.76 -19.26 -9.80
N TYR A 561 -33.76 -17.96 -9.51
CA TYR A 561 -34.23 -16.94 -10.46
C TYR A 561 -33.34 -16.83 -11.70
N GLY A 562 -32.04 -17.06 -11.57
CA GLY A 562 -31.11 -17.16 -12.71
C GLY A 562 -31.40 -18.37 -13.62
N ILE A 563 -31.79 -19.51 -13.01
CA ILE A 563 -32.09 -20.77 -13.72
C ILE A 563 -33.49 -20.73 -14.38
N ASP A 564 -34.53 -20.35 -13.64
CA ASP A 564 -35.94 -20.48 -14.06
C ASP A 564 -36.32 -19.49 -15.19
N ARG A 565 -35.54 -18.40 -15.37
CA ARG A 565 -35.74 -17.26 -16.31
C ARG A 565 -37.14 -16.61 -16.33
N ASN A 566 -38.03 -17.02 -15.46
CA ASN A 566 -39.41 -16.54 -15.35
C ASN A 566 -39.64 -15.88 -13.99
N ARG A 567 -40.16 -14.65 -14.01
CA ARG A 567 -40.48 -13.81 -12.83
C ARG A 567 -39.26 -13.39 -12.01
N SER A 568 -38.48 -12.48 -12.57
CA SER A 568 -37.56 -11.64 -11.78
C SER A 568 -38.36 -10.79 -10.79
N PRO A 569 -37.90 -10.60 -9.54
CA PRO A 569 -38.49 -9.63 -8.59
C PRO A 569 -38.18 -8.16 -8.93
N LEU A 570 -37.45 -7.90 -10.03
CA LEU A 570 -37.15 -6.57 -10.58
C LEU A 570 -38.01 -6.25 -11.84
N LYS A 571 -39.23 -6.78 -11.90
CA LYS A 571 -40.26 -6.48 -12.91
C LYS A 571 -41.58 -6.12 -12.26
#